data_AF-A0A9X5H6N7-F1
#
_entry.id   AF-A0A9X5H6N7-F1
#
_cell.length_a   1.000
_cell.length_b   1.000
_cell.length_c   1.000
_cell.angle_alpha   90.00
_cell.angle_beta   90.00
_cell.angle_gamma   90.00
#
_symmetry.space_group_name_H-M   'P 1'
#
loop_
_entity.id
_entity.type
_entity.pdbx_description
1 polymer ?
#
loop_
_entity_poly.entity_id
_entity_poly.type
_entity_poly.pdbx_seq_one_letter_code
_entity_poly.pdbx_strand_id
1 'polypeptide(L)'
;MQKFCHFASKNIYKWPNNLCEANIKPFATARRAWLFADTPKGAKANAILYTLVESARANKLDVYEYLKHLLTELPGSRYLEHPEVLDQYLPWSESLPEECLLEHKHKKCLNQ
;
A
#
# COMPACT_ATOMS: atom_id res chain seq x y z
N MET A 1 -7.50 17.95 -8.03
CA MET A 1 -6.92 18.18 -6.68
C MET A 1 -7.83 19.00 -5.74
N GLN A 2 -8.82 19.77 -6.20
CA GLN A 2 -9.76 20.47 -5.29
C GLN A 2 -10.99 19.63 -4.86
N LYS A 3 -11.26 18.51 -5.53
CA LYS A 3 -12.49 17.72 -5.31
C LYS A 3 -12.42 16.67 -4.18
N PHE A 4 -11.28 16.50 -3.52
CA PHE A 4 -11.17 15.58 -2.37
C PHE A 4 -11.55 16.22 -1.03
N CYS A 5 -11.59 17.56 -0.92
CA CYS A 5 -11.91 18.26 0.33
C CYS A 5 -13.41 18.51 0.56
N HIS A 6 -14.29 18.29 -0.42
CA HIS A 6 -15.70 18.70 -0.30
C HIS A 6 -16.54 17.77 0.60
N PHE A 7 -16.04 16.59 0.99
CA PHE A 7 -16.79 15.67 1.86
C PHE A 7 -16.66 16.01 3.37
N ALA A 8 -15.75 16.91 3.76
CA ALA A 8 -15.44 17.18 5.17
C ALA A 8 -16.21 18.35 5.81
N SER A 9 -17.32 18.81 5.21
CA SER A 9 -18.03 20.01 5.69
C SER A 9 -19.13 19.74 6.74
N LYS A 10 -19.35 18.51 7.21
CA LYS A 10 -20.37 18.25 8.24
C LYS A 10 -19.84 17.33 9.34
N ASN A 11 -19.56 17.97 10.48
CA ASN A 11 -19.48 17.45 11.85
C ASN A 11 -18.11 16.96 12.41
N ILE A 12 -17.54 17.82 13.27
CA ILE A 12 -17.02 17.59 14.64
C ILE A 12 -15.96 16.51 14.92
N TYR A 13 -14.96 16.31 14.06
CA TYR A 13 -13.65 15.83 14.53
C TYR A 13 -12.55 16.46 13.67
N LYS A 14 -11.79 17.39 14.26
CA LYS A 14 -10.59 17.94 13.63
C LYS A 14 -9.52 16.85 13.68
N TRP A 15 -9.56 15.95 12.70
CA TRP A 15 -8.45 15.02 12.45
C TRP A 15 -7.15 15.83 12.41
N PRO A 16 -6.05 15.40 13.05
CA PRO A 16 -4.82 16.17 13.08
C PRO A 16 -4.33 16.39 11.64
N ASN A 17 -4.52 17.62 11.17
CA ASN A 17 -4.13 18.05 9.82
C ASN A 17 -2.67 17.69 9.53
N ASN A 18 -1.81 17.80 10.55
CA ASN A 18 -0.39 17.44 10.48
C ASN A 18 -0.15 15.96 10.14
N LEU A 19 -0.98 15.01 10.65
CA LEU A 19 -0.84 13.59 10.30
C LEU A 19 -1.32 13.30 8.87
N CYS A 20 -2.44 13.92 8.47
CA CYS A 20 -2.91 13.82 7.08
C CYS A 20 -1.87 14.36 6.10
N GLU A 21 -1.34 15.56 6.38
CA GLU A 21 -0.31 16.19 5.57
C GLU A 21 0.97 15.36 5.55
N ALA A 22 1.43 14.83 6.69
CA ALA A 22 2.60 13.97 6.75
C ALA A 22 2.45 12.71 5.87
N ASN A 23 1.27 12.08 5.87
CA ASN A 23 1.01 10.86 5.10
C ASN A 23 0.89 11.14 3.59
N ILE A 24 0.35 12.31 3.18
CA ILE A 24 0.20 12.65 1.75
C ILE A 24 1.44 13.33 1.15
N LYS A 25 2.31 13.92 1.98
CA LYS A 25 3.54 14.58 1.55
C LYS A 25 4.50 13.70 0.74
N PRO A 26 4.78 12.43 1.12
CA PRO A 26 5.62 11.56 0.30
C PRO A 26 4.99 11.30 -1.07
N PHE A 27 3.67 11.10 -1.16
CA PHE A 27 2.96 10.96 -2.44
C PHE A 27 3.10 12.21 -3.32
N ALA A 28 2.87 13.40 -2.74
CA ALA A 28 2.96 14.66 -3.46
C ALA A 28 4.39 14.96 -3.95
N THR A 29 5.40 14.61 -3.15
CA THR A 29 6.81 14.80 -3.50
C THR A 29 7.27 13.81 -4.56
N ALA A 30 6.87 12.53 -4.44
CA ALA A 30 7.22 11.47 -5.39
C ALA A 30 6.60 11.68 -6.78
N ARG A 31 5.50 12.43 -6.90
CA ARG A 31 4.87 12.78 -8.19
C ARG A 31 5.85 13.38 -9.20
N ARG A 32 6.91 14.08 -8.76
CA ARG A 32 7.95 14.63 -9.64
C ARG A 32 8.97 13.59 -10.13
N ALA A 33 9.12 12.46 -9.44
CA ALA A 33 10.03 11.36 -9.79
C ALA A 33 9.35 10.25 -10.61
N TRP A 34 8.02 10.31 -10.74
CA TRP A 34 7.23 9.27 -11.38
C TRP A 34 7.05 9.50 -12.87
N LEU A 35 7.83 8.77 -13.67
CA LEU A 35 7.79 8.80 -15.14
C LEU A 35 6.40 8.54 -15.74
N PHE A 36 5.47 7.91 -15.01
CA PHE A 36 4.13 7.56 -15.50
C PHE A 36 2.98 8.39 -14.92
N ALA A 37 3.26 9.39 -14.07
CA ALA A 37 2.21 10.18 -13.41
C ALA A 37 1.49 11.18 -14.31
N ASP A 38 1.92 11.32 -15.56
CA ASP A 38 1.39 12.29 -16.54
C ASP A 38 0.10 11.79 -17.22
N THR A 39 -0.14 10.48 -17.25
CA THR A 39 -1.37 9.90 -17.80
C THR A 39 -2.36 9.54 -16.68
N PRO A 40 -3.69 9.62 -16.91
CA PRO A 40 -4.68 9.21 -15.91
C PRO A 40 -4.59 7.72 -15.56
N LYS A 41 -4.18 6.89 -16.51
CA LYS A 41 -3.93 5.45 -16.30
C LYS A 41 -2.72 5.22 -15.39
N GLY A 42 -1.61 5.90 -15.64
CA GLY A 42 -0.42 5.79 -14.79
C GLY A 42 -0.62 6.40 -13.40
N ALA A 43 -1.37 7.50 -13.29
CA ALA A 43 -1.78 8.05 -11.99
C ALA A 43 -2.62 7.04 -11.19
N LYS A 44 -3.52 6.29 -11.84
CA LYS A 44 -4.31 5.23 -11.20
C LYS A 44 -3.42 4.07 -10.74
N ALA A 45 -2.51 3.59 -11.59
CA ALA A 45 -1.58 2.51 -11.24
C ALA A 45 -0.70 2.88 -10.04
N ASN A 46 -0.18 4.11 -10.02
CA ASN A 46 0.64 4.60 -8.92
C ASN A 46 -0.16 4.76 -7.61
N ALA A 47 -1.42 5.20 -7.68
CA ALA A 47 -2.29 5.27 -6.52
C ALA A 47 -2.52 3.87 -5.92
N ILE A 48 -2.78 2.86 -6.76
CA ILE A 48 -2.95 1.47 -6.33
C ILE A 48 -1.67 0.97 -5.64
N LEU A 49 -0.50 1.21 -6.25
CA LEU A 49 0.79 0.79 -5.69
C LEU A 49 1.02 1.39 -4.30
N TYR A 50 0.80 2.70 -4.12
CA TYR A 50 0.94 3.31 -2.79
C TYR A 50 -0.06 2.76 -1.78
N THR A 51 -1.31 2.52 -2.19
CA THR A 51 -2.29 1.90 -1.29
C THR A 51 -1.78 0.53 -0.81
N LEU A 52 -1.22 -0.30 -1.69
CA LEU A 52 -0.64 -1.59 -1.30
C LEU A 52 0.54 -1.42 -0.33
N VAL A 53 1.43 -0.47 -0.59
CA VAL A 53 2.59 -0.18 0.26
C VAL A 53 2.15 0.28 1.65
N GLU A 54 1.21 1.22 1.72
CA GLU A 54 0.70 1.76 2.99
C GLU A 54 -0.07 0.69 3.77
N SER A 55 -0.88 -0.13 3.08
CA SER A 55 -1.56 -1.27 3.70
C SER A 55 -0.57 -2.31 4.24
N ALA A 56 0.49 -2.65 3.50
CA ALA A 56 1.53 -3.57 3.97
C ALA A 56 2.26 -3.01 5.20
N ARG A 57 2.63 -1.72 5.17
CA ARG A 57 3.27 -1.04 6.29
C ARG A 57 2.37 -1.00 7.53
N ALA A 58 1.07 -0.75 7.37
CA ALA A 58 0.10 -0.75 8.46
C ALA A 58 -0.03 -2.14 9.13
N ASN A 59 0.13 -3.21 8.35
CA ASN A 59 0.10 -4.60 8.83
C ASN A 59 1.48 -5.14 9.26
N LYS A 60 2.50 -4.27 9.37
CA LYS A 60 3.87 -4.65 9.75
C LYS A 60 4.50 -5.71 8.82
N LEU A 61 4.18 -5.65 7.53
CA LEU A 61 4.76 -6.50 6.50
C LEU A 61 5.96 -5.82 5.83
N ASP A 62 6.91 -6.63 5.37
CA ASP A 62 8.00 -6.19 4.53
C ASP A 62 7.42 -5.90 3.14
N VAL A 63 7.42 -4.62 2.80
CA VAL A 63 6.82 -4.11 1.57
C VAL A 63 7.43 -4.78 0.33
N TYR A 64 8.74 -5.05 0.34
CA TYR A 64 9.41 -5.62 -0.82
C TYR A 64 9.05 -7.09 -1.03
N GLU A 65 9.14 -7.91 0.02
CA GLU A 65 8.79 -9.34 -0.09
C GLU A 65 7.30 -9.53 -0.36
N TYR A 66 6.44 -8.71 0.27
CA TYR A 66 5.00 -8.74 0.03
C TYR A 66 4.65 -8.41 -1.43
N LEU A 67 5.21 -7.33 -2.01
CA LEU A 67 4.97 -6.99 -3.40
C LEU A 67 5.52 -8.04 -4.37
N LYS A 68 6.68 -8.62 -4.06
CA LYS A 68 7.28 -9.69 -4.87
C LYS A 68 6.38 -10.92 -4.87
N HIS A 69 5.91 -11.36 -3.71
CA HIS A 69 4.98 -12.49 -3.58
C HIS A 69 3.69 -12.22 -4.35
N LEU A 70 3.08 -11.06 -4.13
CA LEU A 70 1.83 -10.65 -4.78
C LEU A 70 1.96 -10.62 -6.31
N LEU A 71 3.03 -10.04 -6.85
CA LEU A 71 3.24 -9.97 -8.31
C LEU A 71 3.64 -11.32 -8.94
N THR A 72 4.16 -12.26 -8.16
CA THR A 72 4.55 -13.60 -8.64
C THR A 72 3.36 -14.55 -8.67
N GLU A 73 2.54 -14.54 -7.61
CA GLU A 73 1.43 -15.49 -7.43
C GLU A 73 0.13 -15.05 -8.12
N LEU A 74 -0.18 -13.74 -8.12
CA LEU A 74 -1.41 -13.22 -8.74
C LEU A 74 -1.61 -13.62 -10.21
N PRO A 75 -0.62 -13.52 -11.13
CA PRO A 75 -0.85 -13.88 -12.53
C PRO A 75 -1.16 -15.37 -12.73
N GLY A 76 -0.79 -16.24 -11.79
CA GLY A 76 -1.14 -17.67 -11.80
C GLY A 76 -2.49 -18.00 -11.14
N SER A 77 -3.05 -17.06 -10.37
CA SER A 77 -4.29 -17.25 -9.64
C SER A 77 -5.53 -17.05 -10.54
N ARG A 78 -6.59 -17.85 -10.31
CA ARG A 78 -7.90 -17.68 -10.98
C ARG A 78 -8.77 -16.64 -10.29
N TYR A 79 -8.18 -15.51 -9.89
CA TYR A 79 -8.87 -14.46 -9.15
C TYR A 79 -10.04 -13.82 -9.92
N LEU A 80 -10.05 -13.94 -11.25
CA LEU A 80 -11.15 -13.48 -12.11
C LEU A 80 -12.38 -14.40 -12.06
N GLU A 81 -12.19 -15.69 -11.79
CA GLU A 81 -13.25 -16.69 -11.67
C GLU A 81 -13.71 -16.82 -10.21
N HIS A 82 -12.77 -16.71 -9.27
CA HIS A 82 -12.94 -16.95 -7.85
C HIS A 82 -12.36 -15.79 -7.03
N PRO A 83 -13.14 -14.73 -6.75
CA PRO A 83 -12.67 -13.57 -6.00
C PRO A 83 -12.25 -13.89 -4.56
N GLU A 84 -12.76 -14.97 -3.98
CA GLU A 84 -12.38 -15.48 -2.65
C GLU A 84 -10.88 -15.83 -2.53
N VAL A 85 -10.21 -16.10 -3.65
CA VAL A 85 -8.76 -16.39 -3.65
C VAL A 85 -7.97 -15.12 -3.30
N LEU A 86 -8.52 -13.93 -3.54
CA LEU A 86 -7.87 -12.67 -3.20
C LEU A 86 -7.68 -12.49 -1.70
N ASP A 87 -8.58 -13.05 -0.87
CA ASP A 87 -8.51 -12.93 0.59
C ASP A 87 -7.23 -13.55 1.17
N GLN A 88 -6.63 -14.51 0.46
CA GLN A 88 -5.36 -15.14 0.84
C GLN A 88 -4.16 -14.21 0.64
N TYR A 89 -4.25 -13.28 -0.33
CA TYR A 89 -3.17 -12.36 -0.65
C TYR A 89 -3.28 -11.03 0.10
N LEU A 90 -4.33 -10.84 0.91
CA LEU A 90 -4.53 -9.60 1.65
C LEU A 90 -3.49 -9.44 2.78
N PRO A 91 -3.10 -8.20 3.13
CA PRO A 91 -2.08 -7.92 4.15
C PRO A 91 -2.35 -8.49 5.55
N TRP A 92 -3.60 -8.82 5.85
CA TRP A 92 -4.03 -9.39 7.13
C TRP A 92 -4.33 -10.89 7.05
N SER A 93 -3.98 -11.53 5.93
CA SER A 93 -4.20 -12.97 5.75
C SER A 93 -3.17 -13.77 6.54
N GLU A 94 -3.64 -14.81 7.23
CA GLU A 94 -2.78 -15.77 7.96
C GLU A 94 -1.99 -16.68 7.01
N SER A 95 -2.34 -16.71 5.72
CA SER A 95 -1.70 -17.55 4.70
C SER A 95 -0.45 -16.94 4.05
N LEU A 96 -0.04 -15.74 4.48
CA LEU A 96 1.15 -15.08 3.94
C LEU A 96 2.44 -15.78 4.37
N PRO A 97 3.45 -15.87 3.48
CA PRO A 97 4.73 -16.49 3.82
C PRO A 97 5.46 -15.70 4.92
N GLU A 98 6.19 -16.43 5.78
CA GLU A 98 6.94 -15.85 6.91
C GLU A 98 7.96 -14.77 6.46
N GLU A 99 8.46 -14.89 5.22
CA GLU A 99 9.38 -13.93 4.60
C GLU A 99 8.81 -12.50 4.51
N CYS A 100 7.48 -12.38 4.43
CA CYS A 100 6.77 -11.11 4.36
C CYS A 100 6.61 -10.45 5.73
N LEU A 101 6.86 -11.13 6.85
CA LEU A 101 6.68 -10.57 8.20
C LEU A 101 7.95 -9.79 8.61
N LEU A 102 7.81 -8.50 8.95
CA LEU A 102 8.97 -7.64 9.31
C LEU A 102 9.75 -8.13 10.54
N GLU A 103 9.09 -8.85 11.45
CA GLU A 103 9.67 -9.34 12.71
C GLU A 103 10.92 -10.22 12.50
N HIS A 104 11.02 -10.93 11.36
CA HIS A 104 12.18 -11.80 11.08
C HIS A 104 13.43 -11.05 10.62
N LYS A 105 13.31 -9.80 10.14
CA LYS A 105 14.46 -9.01 9.67
C LYS A 105 15.10 -8.17 10.76
N HIS A 106 14.33 -7.71 11.76
CA HIS A 106 14.89 -6.89 12.85
C HIS A 106 15.95 -7.63 13.69
N LYS A 107 15.90 -8.97 13.76
CA LYS A 107 16.91 -9.80 14.45
C LYS A 107 18.20 -10.00 13.67
N LYS A 108 18.21 -9.81 12.34
CA LYS A 108 19.42 -9.98 11.52
C LYS A 108 20.32 -8.73 11.51
N CYS A 109 19.76 -7.54 11.74
CA CYS A 109 20.52 -6.29 11.74
C CYS A 109 21.10 -5.89 13.12
N LEU A 110 20.75 -6.60 14.20
CA LEU A 110 21.27 -6.35 15.55
C LEU A 110 22.42 -7.31 15.95
N ASN A 111 22.86 -8.17 15.03
CA ASN A 111 23.96 -9.12 15.23
C ASN A 111 25.04 -8.95 14.13
N GLN A 112 25.46 -7.72 13.89
CA GLN A 112 26.73 -7.40 13.21
C GLN A 112 27.63 -6.64 14.17
#